data_AF-A0A072UNX1-F1
#
_entry.id   AF-A0A072UNX1-F1
#
_cell.length_a   1.000
_cell.length_b   1.000
_cell.length_c   1.000
_cell.angle_alpha   90.00
_cell.angle_beta   90.00
_cell.angle_gamma   90.00
#
_symmetry.space_group_name_H-M   'P 1'
#
loop_
_entity.id
_entity.type
_entity.pdbx_description
1 polymer ?
#
loop_
_entity_poly.entity_id
_entity_poly.type
_entity_poly.pdbx_seq_one_letter_code
_entity_poly.pdbx_strand_id
1 'polypeptide(L)'
;MACGLANLTASKYGGNQLWVSIGEAIMPSSVVKLWVRKKELYIHVNDTCVNHEFCHAYRQVVWKKSVQLGCSQATCTDKKEAGLTICFYDPPAPRRVIGESPF
;
A
#
# COMPACT_ATOMS: atom_id res chain seq x y z
N MET A 1 7.26 -20.50 8.42
CA MET A 1 7.25 -20.21 6.98
C MET A 1 8.00 -18.93 6.75
N ALA A 2 8.93 -18.94 5.79
CA ALA A 2 9.69 -17.76 5.44
C ALA A 2 8.94 -16.84 4.48
N CYS A 3 8.97 -15.54 4.77
CA CYS A 3 8.24 -14.52 4.02
C CYS A 3 9.20 -13.47 3.42
N GLY A 4 8.83 -12.93 2.26
CA GLY A 4 9.57 -11.88 1.58
C GLY A 4 8.64 -10.93 0.83
N LEU A 5 9.09 -9.69 0.63
CA LEU A 5 8.39 -8.76 -0.25
C LEU A 5 8.35 -9.33 -1.66
N ALA A 6 7.18 -9.30 -2.29
CA ALA A 6 7.06 -9.70 -3.69
C ALA A 6 7.58 -8.58 -4.60
N ASN A 7 8.31 -8.93 -5.65
CA ASN A 7 8.71 -7.98 -6.69
C ASN A 7 7.51 -7.64 -7.57
N LEU A 8 6.99 -6.41 -7.45
CA LEU A 8 5.81 -5.95 -8.18
C LEU A 8 6.14 -5.13 -9.44
N THR A 9 7.39 -5.06 -9.86
CA THR A 9 7.81 -4.17 -10.96
C THR A 9 7.11 -4.47 -12.28
N ALA A 10 6.87 -5.76 -12.57
CA ALA A 10 6.18 -6.24 -13.78
C ALA A 10 4.68 -6.55 -13.55
N SER A 11 4.13 -6.19 -12.39
CA SER A 11 2.71 -6.42 -12.10
C SER A 11 1.83 -5.50 -12.94
N LYS A 12 0.78 -6.07 -13.56
CA LYS A 12 -0.30 -5.29 -14.19
C LYS A 12 -1.23 -4.62 -13.17
N TYR A 13 -1.22 -5.10 -11.93
CA TYR A 13 -2.02 -4.58 -10.82
C TYR A 13 -1.22 -3.59 -9.98
N GLY A 14 -1.94 -2.66 -9.35
CA GLY A 14 -1.39 -1.82 -8.29
C GLY A 14 -1.16 -2.66 -7.05
N GLY A 15 -0.16 -2.34 -6.23
CA GLY A 15 0.12 -3.17 -5.07
C GLY A 15 0.74 -2.44 -3.89
N ASN A 16 0.24 -2.78 -2.71
CA ASN A 16 0.77 -2.34 -1.42
C ASN A 16 1.24 -3.55 -0.63
N GLN A 17 2.38 -3.43 0.04
CA GLN A 17 2.93 -4.45 0.93
C GLN A 17 3.43 -3.80 2.21
N LEU A 18 3.27 -4.46 3.35
CA LEU A 18 3.75 -3.96 4.63
C LEU A 18 4.08 -5.09 5.60
N TRP A 19 5.23 -4.96 6.27
CA TRP A 19 5.60 -5.77 7.42
C TRP A 19 5.05 -5.16 8.71
N VAL A 20 4.54 -6.00 9.61
CA VAL A 20 4.09 -5.58 10.94
C VAL A 20 4.74 -6.45 12.02
N SER A 21 5.12 -5.84 13.15
CA SER A 21 5.83 -6.49 14.25
C SER A 21 4.90 -7.19 15.24
N ILE A 22 5.41 -8.23 15.94
CA ILE A 22 4.65 -8.96 16.98
C ILE A 22 4.46 -8.01 18.17
N GLY A 23 3.34 -7.29 18.22
CA GLY A 23 3.02 -6.31 19.27
C GLY A 23 2.12 -5.18 18.77
N GLU A 24 2.23 -4.82 17.50
CA GLU A 24 1.16 -4.11 16.80
C GLU A 24 0.18 -5.17 16.30
N ALA A 25 -1.09 -5.04 16.67
CA ALA A 25 -2.08 -6.04 16.30
C ALA A 25 -2.01 -6.35 14.80
N ILE A 26 -1.85 -7.63 14.44
CA ILE A 26 -1.80 -8.18 13.07
C ILE A 26 -3.16 -8.00 12.35
N MET A 27 -4.02 -7.10 12.83
CA MET A 27 -5.31 -6.85 12.22
C MET A 27 -5.09 -6.23 10.84
N PRO A 28 -5.74 -6.76 9.78
CA PRO A 28 -5.69 -6.16 8.45
C PRO A 28 -6.04 -4.67 8.44
N SER A 29 -6.94 -4.23 9.35
CA SER A 29 -7.31 -2.83 9.51
C SER A 29 -6.15 -1.94 9.99
N SER A 30 -5.24 -2.43 10.83
CA SER A 30 -4.05 -1.69 11.26
C SER A 30 -3.11 -1.41 10.10
N VAL A 31 -2.91 -2.40 9.23
CA VAL A 31 -2.09 -2.26 8.01
C VAL A 31 -2.68 -1.20 7.08
N VAL A 32 -3.98 -1.27 6.83
CA VAL A 32 -4.66 -0.29 5.97
C VAL A 32 -4.59 1.11 6.59
N LYS A 33 -4.73 1.25 7.92
CA LYS A 33 -4.54 2.54 8.60
C LYS A 33 -3.14 3.11 8.40
N LEU A 34 -2.10 2.28 8.41
CA LEU A 34 -0.72 2.72 8.17
C LEU A 34 -0.52 3.21 6.73
N TRP A 35 -1.15 2.57 5.73
CA TRP A 35 -1.17 3.09 4.37
C TRP A 35 -1.93 4.41 4.27
N VAL A 36 -3.11 4.50 4.90
CA VAL A 36 -3.94 5.72 4.89
C VAL A 36 -3.27 6.89 5.59
N ARG A 37 -2.51 6.66 6.67
CA ARG A 37 -1.76 7.70 7.40
C ARG A 37 -0.79 8.46 6.50
N LYS A 38 -0.31 7.86 5.40
CA LYS A 38 0.51 8.55 4.40
C LYS A 38 -0.21 9.71 3.70
N LYS A 39 -1.51 9.92 3.93
CA LYS A 39 -2.24 11.15 3.61
C LYS A 39 -1.52 12.41 4.11
N GLU A 40 -0.88 12.35 5.28
CA GLU A 40 -0.10 13.48 5.84
C GLU A 40 1.03 13.94 4.90
N LEU A 41 1.47 13.08 3.97
CA LEU A 41 2.52 13.34 3.00
C LEU A 41 1.94 13.62 1.59
N TYR A 42 0.62 13.73 1.45
CA TYR A 42 -0.05 14.01 0.18
C TYR A 42 -0.40 15.49 0.06
N ILE A 43 0.07 16.12 -1.01
CA ILE A 43 -0.20 17.51 -1.35
C ILE A 43 -1.38 17.54 -2.32
N HIS A 44 -2.56 17.89 -1.82
CA HIS A 44 -3.80 17.92 -2.60
C HIS A 44 -3.79 18.94 -3.74
N VAL A 45 -3.07 20.06 -3.60
CA VAL A 45 -3.11 21.18 -4.57
C VAL A 45 -2.57 20.77 -5.95
N ASN A 46 -1.59 19.88 -5.99
CA ASN A 46 -0.93 19.43 -7.22
C ASN A 46 -0.90 17.90 -7.36
N ASP A 47 -1.65 17.19 -6.52
CA ASP A 47 -1.72 15.73 -6.44
C ASP A 47 -0.33 15.05 -6.33
N THR A 48 0.60 15.64 -5.58
CA THR A 48 1.96 15.11 -5.39
C THR A 48 2.20 14.53 -4.00
N CYS A 49 3.26 13.74 -3.86
CA CYS A 49 3.79 13.35 -2.56
C CYS A 49 4.92 14.29 -2.12
N VAL A 50 5.01 14.56 -0.82
CA VAL A 50 6.23 15.10 -0.20
C VAL A 50 7.39 14.17 -0.54
N ASN A 51 8.47 14.73 -1.11
CA ASN A 51 9.65 14.00 -1.59
C ASN A 51 9.35 12.88 -2.61
N HIS A 52 8.25 12.99 -3.37
CA HIS A 52 7.87 12.10 -4.49
C HIS A 52 7.66 10.60 -4.20
N GLU A 53 8.00 10.07 -3.02
CA GLU A 53 8.03 8.61 -2.80
C GLU A 53 7.16 8.09 -1.66
N PHE A 54 6.75 8.94 -0.72
CA PHE A 54 6.23 8.41 0.55
C PHE A 54 4.70 8.27 0.65
N CYS A 55 3.94 8.65 -0.38
CA CYS A 55 2.47 8.62 -0.34
C CYS A 55 1.79 7.66 -1.34
N HIS A 56 2.57 6.86 -2.10
CA HIS A 56 2.02 5.93 -3.10
C HIS A 56 1.04 4.92 -2.51
N ALA A 57 1.31 4.42 -1.31
CA ALA A 57 0.41 3.49 -0.63
C ALA A 57 -0.96 4.12 -0.34
N TYR A 58 -0.98 5.37 0.14
CA TYR A 58 -2.22 6.12 0.35
C TYR A 58 -2.97 6.33 -0.97
N ARG A 59 -2.28 6.84 -1.99
CA ARG A 59 -2.87 7.09 -3.31
C ARG A 59 -3.51 5.84 -3.89
N GLN A 60 -2.85 4.69 -3.77
CA GLN A 60 -3.40 3.44 -4.26
C GLN A 60 -4.66 3.01 -3.48
N VAL A 61 -4.70 3.23 -2.16
CA VAL A 61 -5.89 2.93 -1.33
C VAL A 61 -7.08 3.80 -1.72
N VAL A 62 -6.85 5.09 -2.03
CA VAL A 62 -7.92 6.03 -2.36
C VAL A 62 -8.16 6.22 -3.85
N TRP A 63 -7.56 5.39 -4.72
CA TRP A 63 -7.66 5.56 -6.17
C TRP A 63 -9.06 5.19 -6.66
N LYS A 64 -9.85 6.19 -7.05
CA LYS A 64 -11.27 6.01 -7.47
C LYS A 64 -11.48 5.01 -8.59
N LYS A 65 -10.50 4.85 -9.49
CA LYS A 65 -10.64 3.96 -10.63
C LYS A 65 -10.44 2.50 -10.24
N SER A 66 -9.74 2.20 -9.13
CA SER A 66 -9.58 0.83 -8.64
C SER A 66 -10.92 0.27 -8.17
N VAL A 67 -11.49 -0.64 -8.94
CA VAL A 67 -12.81 -1.25 -8.68
C VAL A 67 -12.71 -2.68 -8.16
N GLN A 68 -11.53 -3.30 -8.26
CA GLN A 68 -11.26 -4.62 -7.69
C GLN A 68 -10.11 -4.55 -6.68
N LEU A 69 -10.25 -5.31 -5.60
CA LEU A 69 -9.30 -5.40 -4.50
C LEU A 69 -9.18 -6.85 -4.06
N GLY A 70 -7.93 -7.32 -3.89
CA GLY A 70 -7.64 -8.61 -3.26
C GLY A 70 -6.47 -8.47 -2.30
N CYS A 71 -6.62 -8.98 -1.07
CA CYS A 71 -5.58 -8.90 -0.04
C CYS A 71 -5.30 -10.28 0.55
N SER A 72 -4.06 -10.49 0.98
CA SER A 72 -3.65 -11.65 1.74
C SER A 72 -2.68 -11.23 2.84
N GLN A 73 -2.69 -11.99 3.93
CA GLN A 73 -1.81 -11.78 5.07
C GLN A 73 -1.25 -13.13 5.52
N ALA A 74 0.07 -13.16 5.73
CA ALA A 74 0.77 -14.34 6.23
C ALA A 74 1.47 -14.02 7.54
N THR A 75 1.45 -14.96 8.49
CA THR A 75 2.30 -14.93 9.69
C THR A 75 3.65 -15.55 9.38
N CYS A 76 4.73 -14.87 9.72
CA CYS A 76 6.09 -15.19 9.31
C CYS A 76 6.95 -15.52 10.53
N THR A 77 7.83 -16.52 10.43
CA THR A 77 8.50 -17.14 11.60
C THR A 77 9.96 -16.73 11.81
N ASP A 78 10.53 -16.02 10.84
CA ASP A 78 11.98 -15.91 10.65
C ASP A 78 12.49 -14.47 10.77
N LYS A 79 11.60 -13.56 11.17
CA LYS A 79 11.93 -12.18 11.57
C LYS A 79 11.26 -11.83 12.88
N LYS A 80 11.77 -10.80 13.57
CA LYS A 80 11.07 -10.12 14.68
C LYS A 80 9.72 -9.48 14.25
N GLU A 81 9.43 -9.52 12.94
CA GLU A 81 8.21 -9.08 12.27
C GLU A 81 7.22 -10.25 12.13
N ALA A 82 6.01 -10.09 12.67
CA ALA A 82 5.01 -11.15 12.81
C ALA A 82 4.29 -11.49 11.52
N GLY A 83 4.09 -10.49 10.67
CA GLY A 83 3.12 -10.58 9.59
C GLY A 83 3.50 -9.76 8.38
N LEU A 84 3.23 -10.32 7.21
CA LEU A 84 3.35 -9.65 5.92
C LEU A 84 1.96 -9.57 5.30
N THR A 85 1.52 -8.35 4.98
CA THR A 85 0.27 -8.12 4.26
C THR A 85 0.57 -7.61 2.86
N ILE A 86 -0.15 -8.13 1.88
CA ILE A 86 -0.11 -7.68 0.49
C ILE A 86 -1.54 -7.45 -0.01
N CYS A 87 -1.75 -6.36 -0.74
CA CYS A 87 -3.00 -6.06 -1.44
C CYS A 87 -2.72 -5.71 -2.89
N PHE A 88 -3.61 -6.15 -3.78
CA PHE A 88 -3.62 -5.84 -5.20
C PHE A 88 -4.88 -5.08 -5.58
N TYR A 89 -4.73 -4.13 -6.50
CA TYR A 89 -5.77 -3.20 -6.94
C TYR A 89 -5.85 -3.18 -8.47
N ASP A 90 -7.06 -3.18 -9.02
CA ASP A 90 -7.30 -3.12 -10.47
C ASP A 90 -8.40 -2.12 -10.83
N PRO A 91 -8.15 -1.15 -11.73
CA PRO A 91 -6.86 -0.76 -12.32
C PRO A 91 -5.88 -0.13 -11.32
N PRO A 92 -4.56 -0.17 -11.58
CA PRO A 92 -3.54 0.45 -10.74
C PRO A 92 -3.65 1.98 -10.69
N ALA A 93 -3.24 2.58 -9.57
CA ALA A 93 -2.94 4.01 -9.52
C ALA A 93 -1.67 4.31 -10.34
N PRO A 94 -1.63 5.42 -11.10
CA PRO A 94 -0.45 5.77 -11.88
C PRO A 94 0.70 6.23 -10.98
N ARG A 95 1.94 5.85 -11.34
CA ARG A 95 3.15 6.24 -10.59
C ARG A 95 3.42 7.75 -10.62
N ARG A 96 2.99 8.44 -11.68
CA ARG A 96 3.04 9.90 -11.83
C ARG A 96 1.64 10.44 -12.08
N VAL A 97 1.28 11.52 -11.39
CA VAL A 97 0.01 12.21 -11.62
C VAL A 97 0.25 13.31 -12.64
N ILE A 98 -0.50 13.28 -13.73
CA ILE A 98 -0.68 14.44 -14.59
C ILE A 98 -2.18 14.73 -14.56
N GLY A 99 -2.61 15.66 -13.71
CA GLY A 99 -3.97 16.21 -13.71
C GLY A 99 -5.10 15.25 -13.31
N GLU A 100 -4.82 14.07 -12.75
CA GLU A 100 -5.86 13.16 -12.25
C GLU A 100 -5.83 13.06 -10.73
N SER A 101 -6.84 13.67 -10.08
CA SER A 101 -7.03 13.49 -8.65
C SER A 101 -7.43 12.04 -8.33
N PRO A 102 -6.92 11.46 -7.22
CA PRO A 102 -7.32 10.13 -6.76
C PRO A 102 -8.80 10.03 -6.41
N PHE A 103 -9.46 11.15 -6.13
CA PHE A 103 -10.86 11.25 -5.73
C PHE A 103 -11.79 11.52 -6.91
#